data_AF-A0A520MPE5-F1
#
_entry.id   AF-A0A520MPE5-F1
#
_cell.length_a   1.000
_cell.length_b   1.000
_cell.length_c   1.000
_cell.angle_alpha   90.00
_cell.angle_beta   90.00
_cell.angle_gamma   90.00
#
_symmetry.space_group_name_H-M   'P 1'
#
loop_
_entity.id
_entity.type
_entity.pdbx_description
1 polymer ?
#
loop_
_entity_poly.entity_id
_entity_poly.type
_entity_poly.pdbx_seq_one_letter_code
_entity_poly.pdbx_strand_id
1 'polypeptide(L)'
;MDMSYKEKSLLASLGATLLFFGWYLYGAFSSLPLNPELPGFIEVIILVVGFIILEAIIQSFLAIKNKSQLEDERDKLIEKTSSRYSYGFLAVCIWVSMVQILLDARFDNHLMLTTPYGMFHFLLLFFVLAEVIRFGTQLYHYRKGV
;
A
#
# COMPACT_ATOMS: atom_id res chain seq x y z
N MET A 1 15.09 -23.99 -2.64
CA MET A 1 15.35 -22.95 -3.65
C MET A 1 15.81 -21.72 -2.89
N ASP A 2 17.01 -21.21 -3.19
CA ASP A 2 17.47 -19.96 -2.59
C ASP A 2 16.77 -18.79 -3.29
N MET A 3 16.10 -17.92 -2.53
CA MET A 3 15.35 -16.80 -3.11
C MET A 3 16.31 -15.73 -3.62
N SER A 4 15.99 -15.13 -4.77
CA SER A 4 16.76 -14.02 -5.34
C SER A 4 16.77 -12.80 -4.41
N TYR A 5 17.77 -11.93 -4.57
CA TYR A 5 17.82 -10.63 -3.89
C TYR A 5 16.54 -9.82 -4.10
N LYS A 6 16.04 -9.75 -5.34
CA LYS A 6 14.80 -9.04 -5.69
C LYS A 6 13.60 -9.62 -4.94
N GLU A 7 13.45 -10.95 -4.92
CA GLU A 7 12.36 -11.60 -4.18
C GLU A 7 12.42 -11.37 -2.67
N LYS A 8 13.63 -11.42 -2.09
CA LYS A 8 13.86 -11.12 -0.67
C LYS A 8 13.51 -9.67 -0.32
N SER A 9 13.92 -8.72 -1.17
CA SER A 9 13.56 -7.30 -1.05
C SER A 9 12.05 -7.08 -1.14
N LEU A 10 11.38 -7.70 -2.11
CA LEU A 10 9.94 -7.60 -2.28
C LEU A 10 9.15 -8.20 -1.12
N LEU A 11 9.58 -9.36 -0.60
CA LEU A 11 8.98 -9.95 0.59
C LEU A 11 9.17 -9.06 1.82
N ALA A 12 10.34 -8.45 1.97
CA ALA A 12 10.63 -7.55 3.08
C ALA A 12 9.75 -6.29 3.01
N SER A 13 9.64 -5.64 1.85
CA SER A 13 8.77 -4.46 1.66
C SER A 13 7.30 -4.80 1.80
N LEU A 14 6.84 -5.96 1.31
CA LEU A 14 5.47 -6.42 1.53
C LEU A 14 5.19 -6.59 3.03
N GLY A 15 6.10 -7.24 3.76
CA GLY A 15 5.99 -7.40 5.20
C GLY A 15 5.98 -6.06 5.94
N ALA A 16 6.89 -5.14 5.59
CA ALA A 16 6.97 -3.81 6.18
C ALA A 16 5.69 -3.01 5.92
N THR A 17 5.18 -3.03 4.68
CA THR A 17 3.94 -2.35 4.29
C THR A 17 2.76 -2.87 5.12
N LEU A 18 2.58 -4.19 5.19
CA LEU A 18 1.48 -4.81 5.94
C LEU A 18 1.58 -4.56 7.44
N LEU A 19 2.77 -4.64 8.03
CA LEU A 19 2.94 -4.43 9.47
C LEU A 19 2.76 -2.96 9.86
N PHE A 20 3.42 -2.05 9.13
CA PHE A 20 3.42 -0.63 9.47
C PHE A 20 2.04 0.00 9.25
N PHE A 21 1.49 -0.14 8.04
CA PHE A 21 0.17 0.40 7.74
C PHE A 21 -0.95 -0.43 8.34
N GLY A 22 -0.78 -1.75 8.49
CA GLY A 22 -1.77 -2.58 9.17
C GLY A 22 -1.93 -2.20 10.64
N TRP A 23 -0.83 -1.91 11.35
CA TRP A 23 -0.90 -1.39 12.72
C TRP A 23 -1.61 -0.03 12.78
N TYR A 24 -1.25 0.92 11.91
CA TYR A 24 -1.89 2.23 11.85
C TYR A 24 -3.39 2.13 11.55
N LEU A 25 -3.76 1.42 10.48
CA LEU A 25 -5.15 1.25 10.05
C LEU A 25 -5.96 0.45 11.08
N TYR A 26 -5.37 -0.54 11.73
CA TYR A 26 -6.03 -1.24 12.84
C TYR A 26 -6.36 -0.28 13.98
N GLY A 27 -5.44 0.60 14.36
CA GLY A 27 -5.70 1.66 15.34
C GLY A 27 -6.86 2.57 14.91
N ALA A 28 -6.84 3.05 13.67
CA ALA A 28 -7.88 3.94 13.13
C ALA A 28 -9.27 3.28 13.09
N PHE A 29 -9.37 2.02 12.66
CA PHE A 29 -10.66 1.33 12.54
C PHE A 29 -11.15 0.68 13.84
N SER A 30 -10.27 0.36 14.80
CA SER A 30 -10.68 -0.24 16.08
C SER A 30 -11.20 0.78 17.09
N SER A 31 -10.78 2.03 16.98
CA SER A 31 -11.08 3.09 17.96
C SER A 31 -12.17 4.06 17.48
N LEU A 32 -13.08 3.61 16.61
CA LEU A 32 -14.12 4.43 15.93
C LEU A 32 -14.71 5.51 16.87
N PRO A 33 -14.19 6.75 16.81
CA PRO A 33 -14.61 7.79 17.71
C PRO A 33 -16.04 8.20 17.39
N LEU A 34 -16.82 8.59 18.41
CA LEU A 34 -18.18 9.10 18.22
C LEU A 34 -18.19 10.39 17.37
N ASN A 35 -17.12 11.18 17.46
CA ASN A 35 -16.83 12.37 16.64
C ASN A 35 -15.38 12.30 16.18
N PRO A 36 -15.08 11.62 15.06
CA PRO A 36 -13.71 11.42 14.63
C PRO A 36 -13.14 12.68 13.99
N GLU A 37 -12.11 13.25 14.62
CA GLU A 37 -11.31 14.31 14.01
C GLU A 37 -10.38 13.73 12.95
N LEU A 38 -10.17 14.47 11.86
CA LEU A 38 -9.16 14.12 10.86
C LEU A 38 -7.78 14.01 11.52
N PRO A 39 -6.94 13.04 11.11
CA PRO A 39 -5.57 12.97 11.60
C PRO A 39 -4.85 14.28 11.29
N GLY A 40 -4.05 14.74 12.26
CA GLY A 40 -3.32 15.99 12.11
C GLY A 40 -2.33 15.91 10.96
N PHE A 41 -2.13 17.02 10.24
CA PHE A 41 -1.20 17.05 9.10
C PHE A 41 0.23 16.57 9.48
N ILE A 42 0.67 16.92 10.68
CA ILE A 42 1.96 16.48 11.24
C ILE A 42 1.99 14.96 11.46
N GLU A 43 0.89 14.36 11.91
CA GLU A 43 0.78 12.91 12.12
C GLU A 43 0.94 12.16 10.79
N VAL A 44 0.27 12.64 9.73
CA VAL A 44 0.38 12.05 8.39
C VAL A 44 1.81 12.19 7.84
N ILE A 45 2.47 13.33 8.05
CA ILE A 45 3.88 13.51 7.67
C ILE A 45 4.76 12.51 8.41
N ILE A 46 4.59 12.37 9.73
CA ILE A 46 5.37 11.42 10.53
C ILE A 46 5.15 9.99 10.04
N LEU A 47 3.91 9.62 9.71
CA LEU A 47 3.57 8.30 9.17
C LEU A 47 4.30 8.02 7.85
N VAL A 48 4.20 8.94 6.88
CA VAL A 48 4.80 8.77 5.55
C VAL A 48 6.32 8.79 5.61
N VAL A 49 6.90 9.78 6.30
CA VAL A 49 8.35 9.91 6.44
C VAL A 49 8.92 8.73 7.24
N GLY A 50 8.24 8.31 8.30
CA GLY A 50 8.62 7.13 9.08
C GLY A 50 8.66 5.86 8.24
N PHE A 51 7.65 5.66 7.37
CA PHE A 51 7.63 4.54 6.45
C PHE A 51 8.78 4.59 5.41
N ILE A 52 9.06 5.76 4.84
CA ILE A 52 10.18 5.94 3.90
C ILE A 52 11.51 5.60 4.56
N ILE A 53 11.73 6.07 5.79
CA ILE A 53 12.95 5.77 6.55
C ILE A 53 13.05 4.26 6.82
N LEU A 54 11.95 3.61 7.23
CA LEU A 54 11.90 2.17 7.46
C LEU A 54 12.28 1.39 6.20
N GLU A 55 11.68 1.70 5.05
CA GLU A 55 12.01 1.07 3.77
C GLU A 55 13.48 1.31 3.39
N ALA A 56 13.98 2.54 3.54
CA ALA A 56 15.39 2.85 3.25
C ALA A 56 16.35 2.00 4.11
N ILE A 57 16.05 1.80 5.39
CA ILE A 57 16.82 0.95 6.29
C ILE A 57 16.78 -0.50 5.80
N ILE A 58 15.59 -1.06 5.54
CA ILE A 58 15.41 -2.44 5.09
C ILE A 58 16.19 -2.70 3.79
N GLN A 59 16.03 -1.82 2.80
CA GLN A 59 16.70 -1.95 1.51
C GLN A 59 18.22 -1.82 1.65
N SER A 60 18.71 -0.91 2.50
CA SER A 60 20.15 -0.77 2.76
C SER A 60 20.76 -2.03 3.39
N PHE A 61 20.09 -2.61 4.40
CA PHE A 61 20.55 -3.86 5.01
C PHE A 61 20.57 -5.03 4.02
N LEU A 62 19.55 -5.14 3.16
CA LEU A 62 19.50 -6.18 2.14
C LEU A 62 20.56 -5.98 1.05
N ALA A 63 20.83 -4.75 0.65
CA ALA A 63 21.85 -4.41 -0.33
C ALA A 63 23.26 -4.73 0.16
N ILE A 64 23.56 -4.54 1.45
CA ILE A 64 24.87 -4.90 2.02
C ILE A 64 25.09 -6.41 2.02
N LYS A 65 24.05 -7.20 2.29
CA LYS A 65 24.16 -8.67 2.42
C LYS A 65 24.19 -9.41 1.09
N ASN A 66 23.72 -8.79 0.01
CA ASN A 66 23.61 -9.43 -1.29
C ASN A 66 24.46 -8.69 -2.32
N LYS A 67 25.10 -9.45 -3.21
CA LYS A 67 25.82 -8.82 -4.33
C LYS A 67 24.78 -8.19 -5.25
N SER A 68 24.87 -6.87 -5.44
CA SER A 68 24.03 -6.12 -6.38
C SER A 68 24.00 -6.84 -7.74
N GLN A 69 22.86 -7.42 -8.10
CA GLN A 69 22.63 -7.98 -9.43
C GLN A 69 22.17 -6.84 -10.34
N LEU A 70 22.73 -6.80 -11.55
CA LEU A 70 22.26 -5.87 -12.58
C LEU A 70 20.79 -6.17 -12.88
N GLU A 71 20.00 -5.12 -12.98
CA GLU A 71 18.58 -5.22 -13.30
C GLU A 71 18.39 -5.70 -14.74
N ASP A 72 17.64 -6.79 -14.89
CA ASP A 72 17.39 -7.41 -16.19
C ASP A 72 16.13 -6.82 -16.85
N GLU A 73 16.00 -6.95 -18.17
CA GLU A 73 14.79 -6.58 -18.92
C GLU A 73 13.55 -7.34 -18.41
N ARG A 74 13.75 -8.57 -17.93
CA ARG A 74 12.70 -9.33 -17.25
C ARG A 74 12.19 -8.61 -15.99
N ASP A 75 13.07 -8.07 -15.17
CA ASP A 75 12.70 -7.38 -13.92
C ASP A 75 11.82 -6.17 -14.23
N LYS A 76 12.20 -5.39 -15.26
CA LYS A 76 11.42 -4.24 -15.73
C LYS A 76 10.04 -4.64 -16.25
N LEU A 77 9.94 -5.76 -16.97
CA LEU A 77 8.66 -6.27 -17.48
C LEU A 77 7.73 -6.70 -16.34
N ILE A 78 8.27 -7.39 -15.34
CA ILE A 78 7.54 -7.79 -14.13
C ILE A 78 7.05 -6.56 -13.38
N GLU A 79 7.91 -5.56 -13.17
CA GLU A 79 7.55 -4.32 -12.49
C GLU A 79 6.44 -3.57 -13.24
N LYS A 80 6.57 -3.39 -14.55
CA LYS A 80 5.53 -2.75 -15.38
C LYS A 80 4.20 -3.48 -15.29
N THR A 81 4.23 -4.81 -15.37
CA THR A 81 3.03 -5.65 -15.31
C THR A 81 2.34 -5.52 -13.95
N SER A 82 3.10 -5.62 -12.86
CA SER A 82 2.57 -5.44 -11.50
C SER A 82 1.98 -4.06 -11.26
N SER A 83 2.65 -3.01 -11.75
CA SER A 83 2.18 -1.62 -11.63
C SER A 83 0.86 -1.42 -12.35
N ARG A 84 0.65 -2.07 -13.50
CA ARG A 84 -0.64 -2.03 -14.21
C ARG A 84 -1.78 -2.63 -13.39
N TYR A 85 -1.57 -3.78 -12.74
CA TYR A 85 -2.59 -4.40 -11.90
C TYR A 85 -2.90 -3.57 -10.65
N SER A 86 -1.86 -3.09 -9.97
CA SER A 86 -1.98 -2.21 -8.81
C SER A 86 -2.73 -0.92 -9.15
N TYR A 87 -2.34 -0.24 -10.23
CA TYR A 87 -3.01 0.96 -10.71
C TYR A 87 -4.48 0.70 -11.08
N GLY A 88 -4.75 -0.38 -11.80
CA GLY A 88 -6.12 -0.75 -12.18
C GLY A 88 -7.01 -0.95 -10.96
N PHE A 89 -6.51 -1.65 -9.94
CA PHE A 89 -7.22 -1.81 -8.66
C PHE A 89 -7.47 -0.46 -7.97
N LEU A 90 -6.43 0.36 -7.82
CA LEU A 90 -6.56 1.66 -7.15
C LEU A 90 -7.54 2.58 -7.89
N ALA A 91 -7.50 2.60 -9.22
CA ALA A 91 -8.43 3.37 -10.04
C ALA A 91 -9.89 2.94 -9.81
N VAL A 92 -10.15 1.63 -9.77
CA VAL A 92 -11.49 1.11 -9.46
C VAL A 92 -11.94 1.55 -8.07
N CYS A 93 -11.08 1.45 -7.05
CA CYS A 93 -11.39 1.91 -5.70
C CYS A 93 -11.73 3.40 -5.65
N ILE A 94 -10.97 4.25 -6.35
CA ILE A 94 -11.25 5.69 -6.44
C ILE A 94 -12.60 5.95 -7.09
N TRP A 95 -12.92 5.27 -8.20
CA TRP A 95 -14.24 5.39 -8.84
C TRP A 95 -15.38 4.99 -7.92
N VAL A 96 -15.22 3.89 -7.17
CA VAL A 96 -16.20 3.45 -6.16
C VAL A 96 -16.38 4.51 -5.08
N SER A 97 -15.29 5.07 -4.53
CA SER A 97 -15.37 6.16 -3.56
C SER A 97 -16.10 7.38 -4.12
N MET A 98 -15.82 7.79 -5.36
CA MET A 98 -16.49 8.92 -6.01
C MET A 98 -18.00 8.67 -6.16
N VAL A 99 -18.41 7.48 -6.62
CA VAL A 99 -19.82 7.11 -6.75
C VAL A 99 -20.50 7.13 -5.39
N GLN A 100 -19.83 6.65 -4.35
CA GLN A 100 -20.37 6.64 -3.00
C GLN A 100 -20.60 8.04 -2.44
N ILE A 101 -19.69 9.00 -2.66
CA ILE A 101 -19.88 10.41 -2.30
C ILE A 101 -21.13 10.97 -2.97
N LEU A 102 -21.32 10.69 -4.27
CA LEU A 102 -22.49 11.17 -5.01
C LEU A 102 -23.80 10.55 -4.51
N LEU A 103 -23.79 9.28 -4.12
CA LEU A 103 -24.95 8.60 -3.57
C LEU A 103 -25.31 9.13 -2.17
N ASP A 104 -24.32 9.37 -1.31
CA ASP A 104 -24.56 9.94 0.02
C ASP A 104 -25.21 11.32 -0.08
N ALA A 105 -24.67 12.19 -0.94
CA ALA A 105 -25.24 13.52 -1.20
C ALA A 105 -26.67 13.49 -1.78
N ARG A 106 -27.13 12.34 -2.30
CA ARG A 106 -28.47 12.18 -2.90
C ARG A 106 -29.46 11.50 -1.96
N PHE A 107 -28.99 10.59 -1.11
CA PHE A 107 -29.85 9.68 -0.34
C PHE A 107 -29.65 9.78 1.18
N ASP A 108 -28.82 10.72 1.66
CA ASP A 108 -28.54 10.96 3.09
C ASP A 108 -28.10 9.67 3.82
N ASN A 109 -27.33 8.84 3.10
CA ASN A 109 -26.86 7.54 3.55
C ASN A 109 -25.51 7.72 4.26
N HIS A 110 -25.53 8.15 5.51
CA HIS A 110 -24.36 8.40 6.38
C HIS A 110 -23.47 7.15 6.63
N LEU A 111 -22.87 6.60 5.58
CA LEU A 111 -21.93 5.49 5.60
C LEU A 111 -20.57 6.00 6.11
N MET A 112 -19.80 5.15 6.80
CA MET A 112 -18.50 5.57 7.35
C MET A 112 -17.56 6.18 6.29
N LEU A 113 -17.63 5.67 5.07
CA LEU A 113 -16.88 6.15 3.89
C LEU A 113 -17.19 7.59 3.49
N THR A 114 -18.26 8.21 3.99
CA THR A 114 -18.68 9.56 3.57
C THR A 114 -18.25 10.65 4.54
N THR A 115 -17.84 10.27 5.75
CA THR A 115 -17.16 11.19 6.68
C THR A 115 -15.75 11.51 6.18
N PRO A 116 -15.23 12.75 6.37
CA PRO A 116 -13.86 13.08 5.99
C PRO A 116 -12.82 12.14 6.62
N TYR A 117 -13.02 11.78 7.89
CA TYR A 117 -12.17 10.83 8.60
C TYR A 117 -12.19 9.45 7.94
N GLY A 118 -13.37 8.88 7.71
CA GLY A 118 -13.50 7.56 7.10
C GLY A 118 -12.94 7.57 5.68
N MET A 119 -13.30 8.56 4.86
CA MET A 119 -12.78 8.70 3.49
C MET A 119 -11.25 8.68 3.46
N PHE A 120 -10.59 9.45 4.33
CA PHE A 120 -9.13 9.46 4.42
C PHE A 120 -8.55 8.06 4.68
N HIS A 121 -9.06 7.38 5.72
CA HIS A 121 -8.55 6.05 6.10
C HIS A 121 -8.88 4.97 5.07
N PHE A 122 -10.03 5.04 4.39
CA PHE A 122 -10.38 4.14 3.31
C PHE A 122 -9.51 4.35 2.07
N LEU A 123 -9.24 5.61 1.69
CA LEU A 123 -8.31 5.90 0.59
C LEU A 123 -6.89 5.41 0.91
N LEU A 124 -6.43 5.60 2.15
CA LEU A 124 -5.15 5.05 2.60
C LEU A 124 -5.16 3.52 2.57
N LEU A 125 -6.23 2.87 3.03
CA LEU A 125 -6.39 1.41 2.95
C LEU A 125 -6.32 0.93 1.50
N PHE A 126 -7.03 1.57 0.58
CA PHE A 126 -7.00 1.21 -0.85
C PHE A 126 -5.62 1.39 -1.46
N PHE A 127 -4.90 2.45 -1.09
CA PHE A 127 -3.51 2.64 -1.48
C PHE A 127 -2.61 1.50 -0.98
N VAL A 128 -2.72 1.12 0.30
CA VAL A 128 -1.96 0.02 0.88
C VAL A 128 -2.28 -1.32 0.21
N LEU A 129 -3.57 -1.60 -0.06
CA LEU A 129 -3.99 -2.79 -0.80
C LEU A 129 -3.44 -2.80 -2.23
N ALA A 130 -3.39 -1.65 -2.90
CA ALA A 130 -2.78 -1.53 -4.22
C ALA A 130 -1.28 -1.86 -4.18
N GLU A 131 -0.55 -1.43 -3.15
CA GLU A 131 0.85 -1.82 -2.94
C GLU A 131 1.01 -3.32 -2.66
N VAL A 132 0.13 -3.90 -1.86
CA VAL A 132 0.10 -5.36 -1.63
C VAL A 132 -0.12 -6.13 -2.94
N ILE A 133 -1.04 -5.66 -3.80
CA ILE A 133 -1.25 -6.23 -5.14
C ILE A 133 0.01 -6.10 -6.00
N ARG A 134 0.70 -4.95 -5.95
CA ARG A 134 1.95 -4.72 -6.67
C ARG A 134 2.99 -5.76 -6.26
N PHE A 135 3.33 -5.84 -4.98
CA PHE A 135 4.32 -6.78 -4.46
C PHE A 135 3.91 -8.24 -4.68
N GLY A 136 2.64 -8.58 -4.41
CA GLY A 136 2.11 -9.93 -4.60
C GLY A 136 2.20 -10.39 -6.06
N THR A 137 1.89 -9.49 -7.00
CA THR A 137 1.99 -9.77 -8.43
C THR A 137 3.44 -9.96 -8.87
N GLN A 138 4.37 -9.10 -8.39
CA GLN A 138 5.79 -9.26 -8.70
C GLN A 138 6.32 -10.60 -8.17
N LEU A 139 6.04 -10.93 -6.90
CA LEU A 139 6.46 -12.20 -6.29
C LEU A 139 5.89 -13.41 -7.03
N TYR A 140 4.65 -13.33 -7.49
CA TYR A 140 4.03 -14.38 -8.29
C TYR A 140 4.75 -14.59 -9.63
N HIS A 141 5.06 -13.51 -10.37
CA HIS A 141 5.77 -13.59 -11.63
C HIS A 141 7.22 -14.07 -11.46
N TYR A 142 7.93 -13.59 -10.43
CA TYR A 142 9.26 -14.06 -10.09
C TYR A 142 9.31 -15.57 -9.83
N ARG A 143 8.35 -16.10 -9.07
CA ARG A 143 8.25 -17.54 -8.80
C ARG A 143 7.86 -18.37 -10.00
N LYS A 144 7.09 -17.81 -10.93
CA LYS A 144 6.73 -18.48 -12.19
C LYS A 144 7.82 -18.41 -13.26
N GLY A 145 8.84 -17.56 -13.08
CA GLY A 145 9.90 -17.37 -14.06
C GLY A 145 9.41 -16.74 -15.38
N VAL A 146 8.31 -15.99 -15.32
CA VAL A 146 7.68 -15.29 -16.47
C VAL A 146 8.15 -13.85 -16.53
#